data_AF-A0A2R6PVS3-F1
#
_entry.id   AF-A0A2R6PVS3-F1
#
_cell.length_a   1.000
_cell.length_b   1.000
_cell.length_c   1.000
_cell.angle_alpha   90.00
_cell.angle_beta   90.00
_cell.angle_gamma   90.00
#
_symmetry.space_group_name_H-M   'P 1'
#
loop_
_entity.id
_entity.type
_entity.pdbx_description
1 polymer ?
#
loop_
_entity_poly.entity_id
_entity_poly.type
_entity_poly.pdbx_seq_one_letter_code
_entity_poly.pdbx_strand_id
1 'polypeptide(L)'
;MEDRKSAMGDHVDQMADLVEKLTAELRSGLRPAYDNFVGFFHAIDWTEPWLICFMLFHVVFLLIAIMSRKHINFQMCLFLLALAGVCLAETLNSFLRDNWKSFAGKNYFDPRGLFLSVLWSGPLLVIAILILVNTLFSLCHLIVRWKRAELRHRARLSRNKDD
;
A
#
# COMPACT_ATOMS: atom_id res chain seq x y z
N MET A 1 -35.38 7.72 32.11
CA MET A 1 -34.72 7.85 30.77
C MET A 1 -33.35 8.50 30.89
N GLU A 2 -33.11 9.31 31.92
CA GLU A 2 -31.83 10.00 32.17
C GLU A 2 -30.69 9.04 32.57
N ASP A 3 -30.96 8.03 33.40
CA ASP A 3 -29.93 7.06 33.84
C ASP A 3 -29.31 6.25 32.68
N ARG A 4 -30.12 5.92 31.66
CA ARG A 4 -29.64 5.25 30.44
C ARG A 4 -28.78 6.15 29.56
N LYS A 5 -29.05 7.46 29.55
CA LYS A 5 -28.22 8.44 28.85
C LYS A 5 -26.90 8.69 29.59
N SER A 6 -26.96 8.74 30.92
CA SER A 6 -25.77 8.89 31.78
C SER A 6 -24.82 7.70 31.61
N ALA A 7 -25.31 6.46 31.77
CA ALA A 7 -24.49 5.26 31.62
C ALA A 7 -23.89 5.10 30.20
N MET A 8 -24.57 5.61 29.17
CA MET A 8 -24.05 5.61 27.80
C MET A 8 -23.02 6.72 27.57
N GLY A 9 -23.14 7.86 28.26
CA GLY A 9 -22.12 8.91 28.29
C GLY A 9 -20.82 8.44 28.94
N ASP A 10 -20.92 7.78 30.09
CA ASP A 10 -19.77 7.26 30.84
C ASP A 10 -18.97 6.23 30.01
N HIS A 11 -19.64 5.38 29.24
CA HIS A 11 -18.99 4.40 28.35
C HIS A 11 -18.32 5.05 27.13
N VAL A 12 -18.88 6.16 26.62
CA VAL A 12 -18.28 6.94 25.53
C VAL A 12 -17.00 7.64 26.00
N ASP A 13 -17.01 8.20 27.21
CA ASP A 13 -15.81 8.82 27.80
C ASP A 13 -14.71 7.79 28.08
N GLN A 14 -15.07 6.59 28.55
CA GLN A 14 -14.10 5.50 28.73
C GLN A 14 -13.49 5.03 27.40
N MET A 15 -14.29 4.92 26.33
CA MET A 15 -13.78 4.62 24.99
C MET A 15 -12.85 5.73 24.49
N ALA A 16 -13.17 7.00 24.76
CA ALA A 16 -12.35 8.14 24.37
C ALA A 16 -10.97 8.11 25.07
N ASP A 17 -10.93 7.86 26.38
CA ASP A 17 -9.68 7.75 27.14
C ASP A 17 -8.79 6.58 26.64
N LEU A 18 -9.38 5.45 26.28
CA LEU A 18 -8.64 4.32 25.70
C LEU A 18 -8.08 4.65 24.32
N VAL A 19 -8.86 5.30 23.46
CA VAL A 19 -8.39 5.74 22.13
C VAL A 19 -7.29 6.78 22.28
N GLU A 20 -7.41 7.69 23.25
CA GLU A 20 -6.41 8.72 23.51
C GLU A 20 -5.10 8.11 24.03
N LYS A 21 -5.16 7.18 24.99
CA LYS A 21 -3.99 6.43 25.47
C LYS A 21 -3.34 5.60 24.36
N LEU A 22 -4.13 4.87 23.57
CA LEU A 22 -3.62 4.13 22.41
C LEU A 22 -2.95 5.07 21.40
N THR A 23 -3.58 6.21 21.10
CA THR A 23 -3.03 7.20 20.16
C THR A 23 -1.75 7.84 20.72
N ALA A 24 -1.69 8.10 22.02
CA ALA A 24 -0.52 8.66 22.69
C ALA A 24 0.66 7.69 22.69
N GLU A 25 0.43 6.40 23.01
CA GLU A 25 1.44 5.33 22.95
C GLU A 25 1.90 5.07 21.51
N LEU A 26 0.98 5.05 20.54
CA LEU A 26 1.32 4.88 19.13
C LEU A 26 2.17 6.08 18.65
N ARG A 27 1.79 7.30 19.01
CA ARG A 27 2.52 8.53 18.65
C ARG A 27 3.88 8.58 19.32
N SER A 28 4.00 8.22 20.60
CA SER A 28 5.26 8.24 21.32
C SER A 28 6.24 7.20 20.75
N GLY A 29 5.76 5.99 20.42
CA GLY A 29 6.56 4.94 19.79
C GLY A 29 6.95 5.25 18.33
N LEU A 30 6.09 5.93 17.58
CA LEU A 30 6.35 6.29 16.18
C LEU A 30 7.19 7.57 16.01
N ARG A 31 7.20 8.47 17.00
CA ARG A 31 7.94 9.75 16.94
C ARG A 31 9.43 9.58 16.60
N PRO A 32 10.20 8.73 17.29
CA PRO A 32 11.63 8.57 17.02
C PRO A 32 11.90 7.98 15.64
N ALA A 33 11.07 7.02 15.21
CA ALA A 33 11.17 6.43 13.89
C ALA A 33 10.87 7.48 12.81
N TYR A 34 9.79 8.24 12.98
CA TYR A 34 9.40 9.32 12.08
C TYR A 34 10.49 10.40 11.98
N ASP A 35 11.05 10.84 13.10
CA ASP A 35 12.12 11.84 13.12
C ASP A 35 13.38 11.33 12.38
N ASN A 36 13.70 10.03 12.50
CA ASN A 36 14.78 9.41 11.74
C ASN A 36 14.50 9.36 10.23
N PHE A 37 13.27 9.00 9.83
CA PHE A 37 12.86 9.00 8.42
C PHE A 37 12.87 10.42 7.82
N VAL A 38 12.36 11.41 8.55
CA VAL A 38 12.37 12.82 8.09
C VAL A 38 13.79 13.33 7.99
N GLY A 39 14.65 13.03 8.98
CA GLY A 39 16.07 13.38 8.93
C GLY A 39 16.79 12.75 7.74
N PHE A 40 16.49 11.48 7.43
CA PHE A 40 16.98 10.80 6.24
C PHE A 40 16.54 11.51 4.96
N PHE A 41 15.25 11.84 4.81
CA PHE A 41 14.75 12.54 3.62
C PHE A 41 15.25 13.98 3.50
N HIS A 42 15.49 14.68 4.60
CA HIS A 42 16.05 16.03 4.59
C HIS A 42 17.51 16.07 4.16
N ALA A 43 18.26 14.99 4.44
CA ALA A 43 19.65 14.85 4.00
C ALA A 43 19.78 14.57 2.48
N ILE A 44 18.67 14.27 1.81
CA ILE A 44 18.64 13.99 0.37
C ILE A 44 18.47 15.31 -0.40
N ASP A 45 19.37 15.57 -1.35
CA ASP A 45 19.26 16.74 -2.22
C ASP A 45 18.21 16.48 -3.32
N TRP A 46 16.95 16.81 -3.02
CA TRP A 46 15.80 16.64 -3.93
C TRP A 46 15.86 17.48 -5.21
N THR A 47 16.81 18.41 -5.30
CA THR A 47 17.04 19.24 -6.49
C THR A 47 17.73 18.47 -7.62
N GLU A 48 18.22 17.26 -7.38
CA GLU A 48 18.87 16.48 -8.42
C GLU A 48 17.86 16.03 -9.51
N PRO A 49 18.14 16.27 -10.80
CA PRO A 49 17.20 16.01 -11.89
C PRO A 49 16.73 14.55 -11.98
N TRP A 50 17.62 13.61 -11.65
CA TRP A 50 17.33 12.18 -11.71
C TRP A 50 16.32 11.76 -10.64
N LEU A 51 16.39 12.33 -9.43
CA LEU A 51 15.43 12.10 -8.34
C LEU A 51 14.05 12.65 -8.67
N ILE A 52 13.99 13.82 -9.31
CA ILE A 52 12.72 14.42 -9.74
C ILE A 52 12.06 13.55 -10.82
N CYS A 53 12.83 13.09 -11.81
CA CYS A 53 12.36 12.16 -12.84
C CYS A 53 11.85 10.85 -12.22
N PHE A 54 12.59 10.33 -11.23
CA PHE A 54 12.23 9.15 -10.47
C PHE A 54 10.91 9.34 -9.71
N MET A 55 10.73 10.45 -9.00
CA MET A 55 9.48 10.77 -8.31
C MET A 55 8.29 10.92 -9.27
N LEU A 56 8.50 11.59 -10.40
CA LEU A 56 7.47 11.74 -11.43
C LEU A 56 7.03 10.39 -11.99
N PHE A 57 7.97 9.47 -12.22
CA PHE A 57 7.65 8.11 -12.64
C PHE A 57 6.71 7.40 -11.64
N HIS A 58 6.95 7.54 -10.33
CA HIS A 58 6.07 6.96 -9.31
C HIS A 58 4.67 7.59 -9.31
N VAL A 59 4.56 8.92 -9.49
CA VAL A 59 3.28 9.61 -9.60
C VAL A 59 2.50 9.13 -10.82
N VAL A 60 3.17 8.99 -11.97
CA VAL A 60 2.55 8.44 -13.19
C VAL A 60 2.12 6.99 -12.98
N PHE A 61 2.95 6.17 -12.34
CA PHE A 61 2.62 4.79 -12.01
C PHE A 61 1.40 4.69 -11.08
N LEU A 62 1.33 5.56 -10.07
CA LEU A 62 0.16 5.70 -9.19
C LEU A 62 -1.09 6.11 -9.97
N LEU A 63 -0.99 7.10 -10.86
CA LEU A 63 -2.11 7.53 -11.71
C LEU A 63 -2.61 6.39 -12.59
N ILE A 64 -1.71 5.63 -13.22
CA ILE A 64 -2.05 4.44 -14.01
C ILE A 64 -2.77 3.40 -13.13
N ALA A 65 -2.29 3.15 -11.92
CA ALA A 65 -2.94 2.23 -10.97
C ALA A 65 -4.36 2.70 -10.59
N ILE A 66 -4.54 4.00 -10.35
CA ILE A 66 -5.84 4.60 -10.02
C ILE A 66 -6.81 4.55 -11.21
N MET A 67 -6.33 4.82 -12.42
CA MET A 67 -7.12 4.76 -13.65
C MET A 67 -7.52 3.32 -13.99
N SER A 68 -6.64 2.36 -13.75
CA SER A 68 -6.88 0.94 -14.01
C SER A 68 -7.87 0.28 -13.05
N ARG A 69 -8.43 0.99 -12.06
CA ARG A 69 -9.37 0.42 -11.07
C ARG A 69 -10.59 -0.30 -11.68
N LYS A 70 -10.95 0.01 -12.93
CA LYS A 70 -12.04 -0.68 -13.66
C LYS A 70 -11.64 -2.04 -14.25
N HIS A 71 -10.36 -2.30 -14.49
CA HIS A 71 -9.88 -3.47 -15.21
C HIS A 71 -9.07 -4.40 -14.28
N ILE A 72 -9.75 -5.35 -13.63
CA ILE A 72 -9.16 -6.29 -12.66
C ILE A 72 -7.93 -7.02 -13.24
N ASN A 73 -7.99 -7.48 -14.49
CA ASN A 73 -6.88 -8.20 -15.13
C ASN A 73 -5.62 -7.32 -15.25
N PHE A 74 -5.78 -6.06 -15.69
CA PHE A 74 -4.67 -5.13 -15.77
C PHE A 74 -4.13 -4.77 -14.38
N GLN A 75 -5.04 -4.65 -13.41
CA GLN A 75 -4.68 -4.39 -12.02
C GLN A 75 -3.85 -5.53 -11.41
N MET A 76 -4.14 -6.78 -11.76
CA MET A 76 -3.31 -7.93 -11.37
C MET A 76 -1.92 -7.87 -12.02
N CYS A 77 -1.81 -7.50 -13.30
CA CYS A 77 -0.52 -7.29 -13.93
C CYS A 77 0.28 -6.17 -13.25
N LEU A 78 -0.36 -5.04 -12.93
CA LEU A 78 0.28 -3.95 -12.19
C LEU A 78 0.72 -4.38 -10.79
N PHE A 79 -0.07 -5.21 -10.10
CA PHE A 79 0.29 -5.75 -8.80
C PHE A 79 1.56 -6.61 -8.87
N LEU A 80 1.61 -7.55 -9.82
CA LEU A 80 2.78 -8.39 -10.04
C LEU A 80 4.00 -7.57 -10.45
N LEU A 81 3.81 -6.55 -11.29
CA LEU A 81 4.88 -5.64 -11.68
C LEU A 81 5.40 -4.82 -10.49
N ALA A 82 4.51 -4.37 -9.59
CA ALA A 82 4.91 -3.67 -8.38
C ALA A 82 5.72 -4.57 -7.45
N LEU A 83 5.29 -5.83 -7.24
CA LEU A 83 6.05 -6.81 -6.45
C LEU A 83 7.41 -7.13 -7.07
N ALA A 84 7.45 -7.34 -8.39
CA ALA A 84 8.71 -7.54 -9.11
C ALA A 84 9.63 -6.32 -8.96
N GLY A 85 9.08 -5.11 -9.03
CA GLY A 85 9.79 -3.86 -8.76
C GLY A 85 10.44 -3.86 -7.38
N VAL A 86 9.71 -4.24 -6.32
CA VAL A 86 10.24 -4.34 -4.95
C VAL A 86 11.42 -5.32 -4.88
N CYS A 87 11.33 -6.48 -5.53
CA CYS A 87 12.44 -7.44 -5.57
C CYS A 87 13.67 -6.92 -6.34
N LEU A 88 13.43 -6.13 -7.40
CA LEU A 88 14.48 -5.51 -8.19
C LEU A 88 15.17 -4.33 -7.48
N ALA A 89 14.66 -3.87 -6.34
CA ALA A 89 15.23 -2.75 -5.59
C ALA A 89 16.70 -2.99 -5.24
N GLU A 90 17.06 -4.20 -4.82
CA GLU A 90 18.45 -4.53 -4.45
C GLU A 90 19.37 -4.55 -5.68
N THR A 91 18.91 -5.13 -6.79
CA THR A 91 19.65 -5.18 -8.05
C THR A 91 19.86 -3.77 -8.62
N LEU A 92 18.81 -2.95 -8.62
CA LEU A 92 18.88 -1.56 -9.05
C LEU A 92 19.84 -0.77 -8.15
N ASN A 93 19.82 -1.00 -6.83
CA ASN A 93 20.71 -0.32 -5.91
C ASN A 93 22.18 -0.62 -6.22
N SER A 94 22.51 -1.89 -6.47
CA SER A 94 23.88 -2.24 -6.86
C SER A 94 24.27 -1.61 -8.20
N PHE A 95 23.37 -1.64 -9.19
CA PHE A 95 23.64 -1.09 -10.51
C PHE A 95 23.84 0.43 -10.48
N LEU A 96 22.98 1.15 -9.76
CA LEU A 96 23.06 2.60 -9.59
C LEU A 96 24.29 3.00 -8.77
N ARG A 97 24.69 2.18 -7.78
CA ARG A 97 25.94 2.36 -7.04
C ARG A 97 27.18 2.20 -7.92
N ASP A 98 27.17 1.33 -8.92
CA ASP A 98 28.35 1.20 -9.79
C ASP A 98 28.43 2.36 -10.80
N ASN A 99 27.29 2.98 -11.10
CA ASN A 99 27.15 4.05 -12.10
C ASN A 99 26.87 5.45 -11.51
N TRP A 100 26.95 5.64 -10.18
CA TRP A 100 26.50 6.88 -9.54
C TRP A 100 27.20 8.13 -10.08
N LYS A 101 28.50 8.01 -10.45
CA LYS A 101 29.31 9.11 -10.98
C LYS A 101 28.77 9.72 -12.29
N SER A 102 27.97 8.97 -13.04
CA SER A 102 27.42 9.43 -14.32
C SER A 102 26.12 10.23 -14.16
N PHE A 103 25.43 10.13 -13.02
CA PHE A 103 24.07 10.67 -12.86
C PHE A 103 23.83 11.46 -11.58
N ALA A 104 24.63 11.24 -10.53
CA ALA A 104 24.50 11.89 -9.23
C ALA A 104 25.80 12.59 -8.83
N GLY A 105 25.69 13.77 -8.22
CA GLY A 105 26.84 14.49 -7.68
C GLY A 105 27.40 13.84 -6.41
N LYS A 106 26.58 13.05 -5.71
CA LYS A 106 26.92 12.34 -4.48
C LYS A 106 26.49 10.88 -4.58
N ASN A 107 27.19 10.00 -3.86
CA ASN A 107 26.81 8.60 -3.76
C ASN A 107 25.77 8.42 -2.65
N TYR A 108 24.50 8.28 -3.03
CA TYR A 108 23.39 7.98 -2.11
C TYR A 108 23.18 6.48 -1.89
N PHE A 109 23.90 5.62 -2.62
CA PHE A 109 23.64 4.18 -2.63
C PHE A 109 24.47 3.46 -1.57
N ASP A 110 23.78 2.94 -0.57
CA ASP A 110 24.38 2.14 0.50
C ASP A 110 24.62 0.69 0.08
N PRO A 111 25.60 -0.01 0.68
CA PRO A 111 25.78 -1.45 0.50
C PRO A 111 24.57 -2.28 0.91
N ARG A 112 23.79 -1.77 1.86
CA ARG A 112 22.55 -2.39 2.35
C ARG A 112 21.30 -2.00 1.53
N GLY A 113 21.44 -1.05 0.60
CA GLY A 113 20.36 -0.60 -0.27
C GLY A 113 19.16 0.04 0.43
N LEU A 114 19.34 0.56 1.65
CA LEU A 114 18.26 1.18 2.42
C LEU A 114 17.67 2.39 1.70
N PHE A 115 18.51 3.27 1.15
CA PHE A 115 18.05 4.44 0.39
C PHE A 115 17.12 4.07 -0.75
N LEU A 116 17.58 3.21 -1.66
CA LEU A 116 16.77 2.84 -2.81
C LEU A 116 15.57 2.00 -2.39
N SER A 117 15.70 1.11 -1.40
CA SER A 117 14.57 0.32 -0.90
C SER A 117 13.45 1.20 -0.35
N VAL A 118 13.76 2.25 0.42
CA VAL A 118 12.74 3.16 0.96
C VAL A 118 12.12 4.00 -0.15
N LEU A 119 12.93 4.58 -1.04
CA LEU A 119 12.46 5.47 -2.10
C LEU A 119 11.72 4.75 -3.23
N TRP A 120 12.14 3.54 -3.59
CA TRP A 120 11.54 2.72 -4.63
C TRP A 120 10.41 1.88 -4.07
N SER A 121 10.72 1.01 -3.09
CA SER A 121 9.76 0.04 -2.59
C SER A 121 8.67 0.68 -1.72
N GLY A 122 8.93 1.81 -1.06
CA GLY A 122 7.93 2.52 -0.26
C GLY A 122 6.69 2.90 -1.07
N PRO A 123 6.81 3.78 -2.08
CA PRO A 123 5.69 4.15 -2.95
C PRO A 123 5.07 2.96 -3.69
N LEU A 124 5.90 2.02 -4.19
CA LEU A 124 5.42 0.81 -4.86
C LEU A 124 4.57 -0.06 -3.94
N LEU A 125 4.96 -0.20 -2.67
CA LEU A 125 4.22 -0.99 -1.69
C LEU A 125 2.88 -0.33 -1.35
N VAL A 126 2.84 1.00 -1.21
CA VAL A 126 1.58 1.73 -1.01
C VAL A 126 0.64 1.51 -2.19
N ILE A 127 1.16 1.58 -3.42
CA ILE A 127 0.39 1.30 -4.64
C ILE A 127 -0.10 -0.16 -4.65
N ALA A 128 0.76 -1.11 -4.29
CA ALA A 128 0.41 -2.53 -4.21
C ALA A 128 -0.68 -2.79 -3.17
N ILE A 129 -0.65 -2.12 -2.01
CA ILE A 129 -1.69 -2.20 -0.98
C ILE A 129 -3.01 -1.64 -1.51
N LEU A 130 -3.00 -0.47 -2.14
CA LEU A 130 -4.21 0.12 -2.74
C LEU A 130 -4.81 -0.81 -3.80
N ILE A 131 -3.97 -1.42 -4.64
CA ILE A 131 -4.39 -2.39 -5.64
C ILE A 131 -5.00 -3.62 -4.96
N LEU A 132 -4.30 -4.18 -3.96
CA LEU A 132 -4.72 -5.37 -3.22
C LEU A 132 -6.08 -5.17 -2.55
N VAL A 133 -6.33 -4.02 -1.92
CA VAL A 133 -7.62 -3.72 -1.31
C VAL A 133 -8.72 -3.72 -2.37
N ASN A 134 -8.51 -3.05 -3.50
CA ASN A 134 -9.51 -2.99 -4.58
C ASN A 134 -9.75 -4.35 -5.27
N THR A 135 -8.70 -5.16 -5.47
CA THR A 135 -8.83 -6.51 -6.03
C THR A 135 -9.50 -7.46 -5.04
N LEU A 136 -9.22 -7.36 -3.75
CA LEU A 136 -9.86 -8.16 -2.71
C LEU A 136 -11.38 -7.92 -2.68
N PHE A 137 -11.82 -6.66 -2.69
CA PHE A 137 -13.25 -6.33 -2.77
C PHE A 137 -13.89 -6.91 -4.05
N SER A 138 -13.22 -6.75 -5.19
CA SER A 138 -13.70 -7.27 -6.48
C SER A 138 -13.80 -8.79 -6.50
N LEU A 139 -12.81 -9.49 -5.92
CA LEU A 139 -12.79 -10.95 -5.80
C LEU A 139 -13.89 -11.44 -4.87
N CYS A 140 -14.10 -10.80 -3.71
CA CYS A 140 -15.22 -11.12 -2.83
C CYS A 140 -16.56 -11.04 -3.58
N HIS A 141 -16.77 -9.97 -4.33
CA HIS A 141 -18.00 -9.80 -5.12
C HIS A 141 -18.14 -10.85 -6.22
N LEU A 142 -17.04 -11.23 -6.89
CA LEU A 142 -17.02 -12.28 -7.90
C LEU A 142 -17.30 -13.66 -7.30
N ILE A 143 -16.70 -13.99 -6.16
CA ILE A 143 -16.91 -15.25 -5.43
C ILE A 143 -18.37 -15.36 -5.00
N VAL A 144 -18.96 -14.29 -4.44
CA VAL A 144 -20.38 -14.28 -4.05
C VAL A 144 -21.28 -14.49 -5.26
N ARG A 145 -21.02 -13.80 -6.39
CA ARG A 145 -21.77 -13.99 -7.63
C ARG A 145 -21.62 -15.41 -8.19
N TRP A 146 -20.41 -15.95 -8.18
CA TRP A 146 -20.10 -17.31 -8.64
C TRP A 146 -20.80 -18.35 -7.78
N LYS A 147 -20.72 -18.25 -6.45
CA LYS A 147 -21.45 -19.11 -5.51
C LYS A 147 -22.96 -19.03 -5.72
N ARG A 148 -23.52 -17.83 -5.95
CA ARG A 148 -24.94 -17.64 -6.22
C ARG A 148 -25.35 -18.20 -7.59
N ALA A 149 -24.44 -18.27 -8.57
CA ALA A 149 -24.68 -18.92 -9.87
C ALA A 149 -24.61 -20.45 -9.76
N GLU A 150 -23.58 -20.96 -9.06
CA GLU A 150 -23.39 -22.38 -8.74
C GLU A 150 -24.62 -22.98 -8.04
N LEU A 151 -25.13 -22.31 -6.99
CA LEU A 151 -26.33 -22.75 -6.27
C LEU A 151 -27.58 -22.77 -7.17
N ARG A 152 -27.73 -21.77 -8.06
CA ARG A 152 -28.84 -21.73 -9.04
C ARG A 152 -28.73 -22.85 -10.08
N HIS A 153 -27.52 -23.21 -10.51
CA HIS A 153 -27.30 -24.32 -11.43
C HIS A 153 -27.65 -25.66 -10.76
N ARG A 154 -27.19 -25.87 -9.51
CA ARG A 154 -27.52 -27.07 -8.72
C ARG A 154 -29.03 -27.24 -8.49
N ALA A 155 -29.74 -26.17 -8.16
CA ALA A 155 -31.21 -26.20 -7.98
C ALA A 155 -31.97 -26.57 -9.26
N ARG A 156 -31.44 -26.23 -10.44
CA ARG A 156 -32.03 -26.64 -11.73
C ARG A 156 -31.79 -28.11 -12.02
N LEU A 157 -30.59 -28.62 -11.71
CA LEU A 157 -30.26 -30.04 -11.89
C LEU A 157 -31.06 -30.95 -10.97
N SER A 158 -31.34 -30.53 -9.71
CA SER A 158 -32.19 -31.31 -8.81
C SER A 158 -33.64 -31.36 -9.32
N ARG A 159 -34.20 -30.23 -9.78
CA ARG A 159 -35.56 -30.19 -10.32
C ARG A 159 -35.75 -31.09 -11.54
N ASN A 160 -34.76 -31.17 -12.43
CA ASN A 160 -34.82 -31.99 -13.65
C ASN A 160 -34.61 -33.50 -13.39
N LYS A 161 -34.40 -33.91 -12.14
CA LYS A 161 -34.23 -35.31 -11.73
C LYS A 161 -35.47 -35.86 -11.01
N ASP A 162 -36.35 -34.96 -10.57
CA ASP A 162 -37.64 -35.27 -9.93
C ASP A 162 -38.80 -35.30 -10.94
N ASP A 163 -38.59 -34.82 -12.18
CA ASP A 163 -39.45 -34.99 -13.37
C ASP A 163 -39.02 -36.24 -14.18
#